data_AF-A0A7Y2DY48-F1
#
_entry.id   AF-A0A7Y2DY48-F1
#
_cell.length_a   1.000
_cell.length_b   1.000
_cell.length_c   1.000
_cell.angle_alpha   90.00
_cell.angle_beta   90.00
_cell.angle_gamma   90.00
#
_symmetry.space_group_name_H-M   'P 1'
#
loop_
_entity.id
_entity.type
_entity.pdbx_description
1 polymer ?
#
loop_
_entity_poly.entity_id
_entity_poly.type
_entity_poly.pdbx_seq_one_letter_code
_entity_poly.pdbx_strand_id
1 'polypeptide(L)' 'IGPVIENMLNQEGIFKWTQLKSENVDNLKKIIYKGGDNFKIHDPSTWPKQASLADSGKWDELKEWQKNLRGGKIV' A
#
# COMPACT_ATOMS: atom_id res chain seq x y z
N ILE A 1 4.92 -3.48 1.84
CA ILE A 1 5.33 -2.11 2.22
C ILE A 1 6.62 -2.25 3.01
N GLY A 2 7.69 -1.52 2.65
CA GLY A 2 8.97 -1.59 3.37
C GLY A 2 9.03 -0.61 4.55
N PRO A 3 10.00 -0.75 5.48
CA PRO A 3 10.08 0.04 6.72
C PRO A 3 10.17 1.55 6.48
N VAL A 4 10.80 1.99 5.38
CA VAL A 4 10.92 3.42 5.06
C VAL A 4 9.58 4.02 4.63
N ILE A 5 8.82 3.31 3.80
CA ILE A 5 7.49 3.72 3.35
C ILE A 5 6.51 3.71 4.52
N GLU A 6 6.59 2.68 5.36
CA GLU A 6 5.79 2.61 6.59
C GLU A 6 6.02 3.84 7.47
N ASN A 7 7.28 4.27 7.63
CA ASN A 7 7.58 5.49 8.39
C ASN A 7 6.96 6.75 7.75
N MET A 8 6.97 6.85 6.41
CA MET A 8 6.32 7.98 5.70
C MET A 8 4.80 7.98 5.89
N LEU A 9 4.17 6.80 5.84
CA LEU A 9 2.73 6.64 6.09
C LEU A 9 2.38 7.03 7.54
N ASN A 10 3.19 6.59 8.51
CA ASN A 10 3.04 6.94 9.92
C ASN A 10 3.17 8.46 10.15
N GLN A 11 4.10 9.13 9.47
CA GLN A 11 4.26 10.59 9.54
C GLN A 11 3.01 11.35 9.05
N GLU A 12 2.23 10.73 8.17
CA GLU A 12 0.98 11.30 7.63
C GLU A 12 -0.26 10.77 8.39
N GLY A 13 -0.06 10.06 9.50
CA GLY A 13 -1.12 9.60 10.41
C GLY A 13 -1.71 8.23 10.10
N ILE A 14 -1.11 7.47 9.17
CA ILE A 14 -1.58 6.15 8.75
C ILE A 14 -0.78 5.07 9.48
N PHE A 15 -1.34 4.58 10.59
CA PHE A 15 -0.71 3.57 11.46
C PHE A 15 -1.36 2.19 11.38
N LYS A 16 -2.58 2.12 10.83
CA LYS A 16 -3.40 0.89 10.81
C LYS A 16 -3.88 0.56 9.41
N TRP A 17 -4.11 -0.73 9.18
CA TRP A 17 -4.70 -1.25 7.95
C TRP A 17 -6.06 -0.61 7.65
N THR A 18 -6.86 -0.32 8.68
CA THR A 18 -8.15 0.38 8.53
C THR A 18 -8.01 1.81 7.99
N GLN A 19 -6.92 2.50 8.33
CA GLN A 19 -6.64 3.83 7.81
C GLN A 19 -6.13 3.72 6.38
N LEU A 20 -5.19 2.79 6.14
CA LEU A 20 -4.61 2.58 4.82
C LEU A 20 -5.63 2.14 3.75
N LYS A 21 -6.63 1.32 4.12
CA LYS A 21 -7.70 0.90 3.19
C LYS A 21 -8.66 2.04 2.83
N SER A 22 -8.80 3.03 3.71
CA SER A 22 -9.67 4.19 3.53
C SER A 22 -8.94 5.36 2.87
N GLU A 23 -7.61 5.29 2.75
CA GLU A 23 -6.80 6.33 2.15
C GLU A 23 -6.93 6.33 0.61
N ASN A 24 -6.84 7.52 0.02
CA ASN A 24 -6.86 7.67 -1.43
C ASN A 24 -5.48 7.33 -2.03
N VAL A 25 -5.48 6.55 -3.11
CA VAL A 25 -4.26 6.21 -3.87
C VAL A 25 -3.46 7.45 -4.26
N ASP A 26 -4.11 8.55 -4.63
CA ASP A 26 -3.43 9.80 -5.00
C ASP A 26 -2.74 10.46 -3.81
N ASN A 27 -3.31 10.36 -2.61
CA ASN A 27 -2.64 10.81 -1.39
C ASN A 27 -1.44 9.92 -1.09
N LEU A 28 -1.58 8.60 -1.17
CA LEU A 28 -0.46 7.67 -0.99
C LEU A 28 0.67 7.96 -1.97
N LYS A 29 0.37 8.23 -3.25
CA LYS A 29 1.37 8.65 -4.24
C LYS A 29 2.09 9.93 -3.82
N LYS A 30 1.36 10.96 -3.34
CA LYS A 30 1.98 12.20 -2.86
C LYS A 30 2.94 11.94 -1.70
N ILE A 31 2.56 11.11 -0.73
CA ILE A 31 3.39 10.76 0.43
C ILE A 31 4.70 10.10 -0.03
N ILE A 32 4.59 9.11 -0.91
CA ILE A 32 5.74 8.38 -1.47
C ILE A 32 6.62 9.31 -2.30
N TYR A 33 6.03 10.21 -3.08
CA TYR A 33 6.77 11.15 -3.93
C TYR A 33 7.52 12.21 -3.12
N LYS A 34 7.00 12.61 -1.94
CA LYS A 34 7.75 13.45 -0.98
C LYS A 34 9.03 12.74 -0.50
N GLY A 35 9.03 11.41 -0.47
CA GLY A 35 10.16 10.58 -0.07
C GLY A 35 11.33 10.54 -1.07
N GLY A 36 11.12 10.99 -2.30
CA GLY A 36 12.15 11.03 -3.34
C GLY A 36 11.91 10.05 -4.50
N ASP A 37 12.69 10.21 -5.57
CA ASP A 37 12.49 9.49 -6.84
C ASP A 37 12.62 7.97 -6.72
N ASN A 38 13.44 7.49 -5.77
CA ASN A 38 13.63 6.06 -5.51
C ASN A 38 12.32 5.36 -5.11
N PHE A 39 11.35 6.10 -4.56
CA PHE A 39 10.07 5.51 -4.16
C PHE A 39 9.01 5.56 -5.26
N LYS A 40 9.23 6.33 -6.34
CA LYS A 40 8.30 6.43 -7.49
C LYS A 40 8.14 5.11 -8.25
N ILE A 41 9.07 4.17 -8.08
CA ILE A 41 8.96 2.82 -8.62
C ILE A 41 7.86 1.99 -7.93
N HIS A 42 7.51 2.35 -6.69
CA HIS A 42 6.46 1.69 -5.94
C HIS A 42 5.09 2.24 -6.35
N ASP A 43 4.18 1.32 -6.68
CA ASP A 43 2.81 1.67 -7.02
C ASP A 43 1.89 1.42 -5.81
N PRO A 44 1.35 2.47 -5.16
CA PRO A 44 0.44 2.31 -4.03
C PRO A 44 -0.99 1.99 -4.44
N SER A 45 -1.31 1.90 -5.73
CA SER A 45 -2.67 1.63 -6.22
C SER A 45 -3.28 0.35 -5.66
N THR A 46 -2.44 -0.61 -5.30
CA THR A 46 -2.87 -1.89 -4.73
C THR A 46 -2.93 -1.90 -3.21
N TRP A 47 -2.31 -0.95 -2.51
CA TRP A 47 -2.16 -1.00 -1.05
C TRP A 47 -3.48 -0.88 -0.29
N PRO A 48 -4.43 0.01 -0.65
CA PRO A 48 -5.71 0.07 0.04
C PRO A 48 -6.48 -1.27 -0.04
N LYS A 49 -6.39 -1.95 -1.19
CA LYS A 49 -7.02 -3.26 -1.38
C LYS A 49 -6.32 -4.36 -0.59
N GLN A 50 -4.99 -4.37 -0.56
CA GLN A 50 -4.23 -5.28 0.31
C GLN A 50 -4.59 -5.06 1.78
N ALA A 51 -4.68 -3.80 2.19
CA ALA A 51 -5.05 -3.43 3.55
C ALA A 51 -6.47 -3.87 3.91
N SER A 52 -7.42 -3.75 2.98
CA SER A 52 -8.79 -4.24 3.17
C SER A 52 -8.84 -5.77 3.36
N LEU A 53 -8.07 -6.53 2.56
CA LEU A 53 -7.99 -7.98 2.68
C LEU A 53 -7.29 -8.41 3.99
N ALA A 54 -6.20 -7.75 4.35
CA ALA A 54 -5.48 -7.99 5.60
C ALA A 54 -6.34 -7.68 6.83
N ASP A 55 -7.05 -6.55 6.82
CA ASP A 55 -8.00 -6.14 7.87
C ASP A 55 -9.17 -7.11 8.01
N SER A 56 -9.62 -7.70 6.89
CA SER A 56 -10.67 -8.73 6.88
C SER A 56 -10.18 -10.13 7.28
N GLY A 57 -8.88 -10.30 7.58
CA GLY A 57 -8.28 -11.60 7.88
C GLY A 57 -8.19 -12.54 6.68
N LYS A 58 -8.41 -12.04 5.46
CA LYS A 58 -8.45 -12.81 4.20
C LYS A 58 -7.04 -13.01 3.64
N TRP A 59 -6.16 -13.63 4.44
CA TRP A 59 -4.75 -13.80 4.10
C TRP A 59 -4.52 -14.73 2.90
N ASP A 60 -5.38 -15.73 2.70
CA ASP A 60 -5.29 -16.64 1.57
C ASP A 60 -5.71 -15.95 0.25
N GLU A 61 -6.83 -15.22 0.26
CA GLU A 61 -7.23 -14.38 -0.87
C GLU A 61 -6.18 -13.31 -1.18
N LEU A 62 -5.56 -12.71 -0.16
CA LEU A 62 -4.47 -11.75 -0.35
C LEU A 62 -3.27 -12.39 -1.05
N LYS A 63 -2.85 -13.59 -0.63
CA LYS A 63 -1.73 -14.30 -1.26
C LYS A 63 -2.05 -14.67 -2.70
N GLU A 64 -3.25 -15.17 -2.98
CA GLU A 64 -3.67 -15.53 -4.32
C GLU A 64 -3.77 -14.30 -5.23
N TRP A 65 -4.35 -13.22 -4.72
CA TRP A 65 -4.40 -11.95 -5.42
C TRP A 65 -2.99 -11.41 -5.70
N GLN A 66 -2.07 -11.48 -4.73
CA GLN A 66 -0.67 -11.10 -4.92
C GLN A 66 0.06 -11.97 -5.95
N LYS A 67 -0.25 -13.27 -6.06
CA LYS A 67 0.29 -14.14 -7.12
C LYS A 67 -0.16 -13.70 -8.51
N ASN A 68 -1.37 -13.15 -8.62
CA ASN A 68 -1.91 -12.60 -9.86
C ASN A 68 -1.36 -11.19 -10.17
N LEU A 69 -0.64 -10.55 -9.26
CA LEU A 69 0.03 -9.27 -9.48
C LEU A 69 1.47 -9.50 -9.94
N ARG A 70 1.86 -9.01 -11.11
CA ARG A 70 3.29 -8.94 -11.48
C ARG A 70 3.91 -7.73 -10.78
N GLY A 71 4.73 -7.99 -9.75
CA GLY A 71 5.46 -6.94 -9.03
C GLY A 71 4.58 -5.90 -8.34
N GLY A 72 3.34 -6.26 -7.98
CA GLY A 72 2.39 -5.34 -7.34
C GLY A 72 1.52 -4.50 -8.28
N LYS A 73 1.53 -4.79 -9.59
CA LYS A 73 0.64 -4.20 -10.60
C LYS A 73 -0.32 -5.25 -11.16
N ILE A 74 -1.56 -4.83 -11.46
CA ILE A 74 -2.51 -5.65 -12.21
C ILE A 74 -1.95 -5.79 -13.62
N VAL A 75 -1.66 -7.02 -14.04
CA VAL A 75 -1.31 -7.37 -15.42
C VAL A 75 -2.55 -7.47 -16.27
#